data_AF-A0A6N9UVU6-F1
#
_entry.id   AF-A0A6N9UVU6-F1
#
_cell.length_a   1.000
_cell.length_b   1.000
_cell.length_c   1.000
_cell.angle_alpha   90.00
_cell.angle_beta   90.00
_cell.angle_gamma   90.00
#
_symmetry.space_group_name_H-M   'P 1'
#
loop_
_entity.id
_entity.type
_entity.pdbx_description
1 polymer ?
#
loop_
_entity_poly.entity_id
_entity_poly.type
_entity_poly.pdbx_seq_one_letter_code
_entity_poly.pdbx_strand_id
1 'polypeptide(L)'
;MAVQEARRGSGSDKGAYETAAHGGGCTCGDCPHGAREGHRRAVAAFLLRRDEFAAGQGLPAAVAHSASASRQWVSEELTQSAEAVAERGRAEGDAWLAGLGRRTAAV
;
A
#
# COMPACT_ATOMS: atom_id res chain seq x y z
N MET A 1 57.97 -17.98 -3.97
CA MET A 1 58.46 -17.46 -2.67
C MET A 1 58.22 -15.96 -2.62
N ALA A 2 57.09 -15.54 -2.03
CA ALA A 2 56.81 -14.26 -1.37
C ALA A 2 55.30 -14.27 -1.05
N VAL A 3 55.00 -14.26 0.24
CA VAL A 3 53.70 -14.44 0.88
C VAL A 3 53.28 -13.09 1.48
N GLN A 4 51.98 -12.91 1.77
CA GLN A 4 51.35 -11.93 2.68
C GLN A 4 51.05 -10.52 2.11
N GLU A 5 49.93 -9.84 2.41
CA GLU A 5 48.63 -10.20 3.01
C GLU A 5 47.67 -8.98 2.87
N ALA A 6 46.39 -9.28 3.06
CA ALA A 6 45.22 -8.43 3.29
C ALA A 6 45.37 -6.94 3.69
N ARG A 7 44.46 -6.11 3.16
CA ARG A 7 43.62 -5.25 4.03
C ARG A 7 42.23 -4.98 3.44
N ARG A 8 41.26 -5.40 4.23
CA ARG A 8 39.82 -5.19 4.14
C ARG A 8 39.49 -3.76 4.61
N GLY A 9 38.53 -3.12 3.96
CA GLY A 9 37.86 -1.88 4.37
C GLY A 9 36.94 -1.47 3.22
N SER A 10 35.67 -1.88 3.15
CA SER A 10 34.58 -1.66 4.10
C SER A 10 34.51 -0.21 4.56
N GLY A 11 34.19 0.67 3.63
CA GLY A 11 33.70 2.03 3.86
C GLY A 11 32.43 2.22 3.05
N SER A 12 31.34 1.60 3.51
CA SER A 12 30.00 1.85 2.99
C SER A 12 29.50 3.18 3.55
N ASP A 13 30.17 4.27 3.18
CA ASP A 13 29.73 5.63 3.41
C ASP A 13 28.73 6.01 2.32
N LYS A 14 27.49 5.54 2.50
CA LYS A 14 26.29 6.21 2.00
C LYS A 14 25.24 6.20 3.11
N GLY A 15 25.66 6.63 4.29
CA GLY A 15 24.78 7.05 5.37
C GLY A 15 24.54 8.55 5.27
N ALA A 16 23.26 8.94 5.39
CA ALA A 16 22.76 10.31 5.55
C ALA A 16 22.82 11.21 4.30
N TYR A 17 21.79 11.16 3.47
CA TYR A 17 20.72 12.18 3.46
C TYR A 17 19.70 11.79 2.39
N GLU A 18 18.48 11.48 2.80
CA GLU A 18 17.23 11.78 2.08
C GLU A 18 16.08 11.21 2.90
N THR A 19 15.96 11.74 4.12
CA THR A 19 14.65 12.13 4.64
C THR A 19 14.11 13.28 3.77
N ALA A 20 14.01 13.06 2.46
CA ALA A 20 13.24 13.91 1.58
C ALA A 20 11.82 13.82 2.13
N ALA A 21 11.32 14.95 2.63
CA ALA A 21 9.97 15.05 3.16
C ALA A 21 9.01 14.57 2.06
N HIS A 22 8.58 13.31 2.17
CA HIS A 22 7.69 12.68 1.20
C HIS A 22 6.33 13.37 1.33
N GLY A 23 6.09 14.39 0.52
CA GLY A 23 4.80 15.01 0.39
C GLY A 23 3.82 14.01 -0.24
N GLY A 24 3.16 13.19 0.58
CA GLY A 24 1.92 12.45 0.31
C GLY A 24 1.83 11.55 -0.93
N GLY A 25 2.88 11.45 -1.76
CA GLY A 25 2.82 10.90 -3.11
C GLY A 25 3.99 10.02 -3.47
N CYS A 26 4.64 9.40 -2.47
CA CYS A 26 5.67 8.40 -2.74
C CYS A 26 5.10 7.27 -3.62
N THR A 27 5.74 7.05 -4.77
CA THR A 27 5.56 5.89 -5.67
C THR A 27 6.61 4.80 -5.43
N CYS A 28 7.46 4.99 -4.41
CA CYS A 28 8.46 4.05 -3.96
C CYS A 28 7.79 2.72 -3.58
N GLY A 29 8.02 1.68 -4.39
CA GLY A 29 7.35 0.38 -4.28
C GLY A 29 7.46 -0.29 -2.91
N ASP A 30 8.56 -0.04 -2.18
CA ASP A 30 8.90 -0.75 -0.93
C ASP A 30 9.16 0.17 0.28
N CYS A 31 8.87 1.47 0.20
CA CYS A 31 9.07 2.33 1.37
C CYS A 31 7.84 2.29 2.31
N PRO A 32 8.03 2.27 3.65
CA PRO A 32 6.92 2.22 4.60
C PRO A 32 5.91 3.37 4.48
N HIS A 33 6.38 4.56 4.07
CA HIS A 33 5.50 5.71 3.82
C HIS A 33 4.63 5.50 2.57
N GLY A 34 5.18 4.90 1.52
CA GLY A 34 4.47 4.56 0.29
C GLY A 34 3.41 3.48 0.52
N ALA A 35 3.71 2.48 1.35
CA ALA A 35 2.75 1.44 1.72
C ALA A 35 1.57 2.01 2.52
N ARG A 36 1.84 2.81 3.55
CA ARG A 36 0.80 3.50 4.35
C ARG A 36 -0.07 4.42 3.50
N GLU A 37 0.56 5.22 2.65
CA GLU A 37 -0.15 6.16 1.80
C GLU A 37 -0.94 5.44 0.70
N GLY A 38 -0.41 4.34 0.16
CA GLY A 38 -1.10 3.45 -0.76
C GLY A 38 -2.35 2.82 -0.13
N HIS A 39 -2.27 2.36 1.12
CA HIS A 39 -3.43 1.85 1.85
C HIS A 39 -4.47 2.95 2.10
N ARG A 40 -4.05 4.14 2.53
CA ARG A 40 -4.95 5.30 2.71
C ARG A 40 -5.69 5.67 1.43
N ARG A 41 -5.00 5.73 0.30
CA ARG A 41 -5.61 6.00 -1.01
C ARG A 41 -6.59 4.91 -1.42
N ALA A 42 -6.27 3.64 -1.18
CA ALA A 42 -7.17 2.54 -1.45
C ALA A 42 -8.46 2.62 -0.61
N VAL A 43 -8.34 2.93 0.68
CA VAL A 43 -9.49 3.15 1.57
C VAL A 43 -10.35 4.31 1.09
N ALA A 44 -9.73 5.45 0.75
CA ALA A 44 -10.45 6.62 0.24
C ALA A 44 -11.22 6.31 -1.05
N ALA A 45 -10.60 5.59 -1.99
CA ALA A 45 -11.24 5.17 -3.23
C ALA A 45 -12.42 4.21 -2.99
N PHE A 46 -12.28 3.26 -2.05
CA PHE A 46 -13.36 2.36 -1.67
C PHE A 46 -14.55 3.12 -1.08
N LEU A 47 -14.29 4.06 -0.17
CA LEU A 47 -15.35 4.88 0.44
C LEU A 47 -16.07 5.73 -0.60
N LEU A 48 -15.34 6.36 -1.51
CA LEU A 48 -15.92 7.12 -2.62
C LEU A 48 -16.87 6.25 -3.45
N ARG A 49 -16.43 5.05 -3.86
CA ARG A 49 -17.26 4.13 -4.65
C ARG A 49 -18.51 3.67 -3.90
N ARG A 50 -18.39 3.37 -2.61
CA ARG A 50 -19.54 3.04 -1.76
C ARG A 50 -20.55 4.18 -1.71
N ASP A 51 -20.06 5.40 -1.55
CA ASP A 51 -20.92 6.59 -1.45
C ASP A 51 -21.57 6.93 -2.78
N GLU A 52 -20.89 6.71 -3.91
CA GLU A 52 -21.47 6.78 -5.26
C GLU A 52 -22.63 5.80 -5.44
N PHE A 53 -22.44 4.53 -5.05
CA PHE A 53 -23.51 3.52 -5.10
C PHE A 53 -24.66 3.87 -4.15
N ALA A 54 -24.38 4.40 -2.96
CA ALA A 54 -25.41 4.86 -2.04
C ALA A 54 -26.21 6.06 -2.58
N ALA A 55 -25.58 6.91 -3.40
CA ALA A 55 -26.22 7.99 -4.13
C ALA A 55 -26.96 7.51 -5.41
N GLY A 56 -26.96 6.21 -5.70
CA GLY A 56 -27.59 5.62 -6.88
C GLY A 56 -26.81 5.84 -8.18
N GLN A 57 -25.53 6.19 -8.09
CA GLN A 57 -24.64 6.40 -9.25
C GLN A 57 -23.85 5.13 -9.57
N GLY A 58 -23.30 5.04 -10.78
CA GLY A 58 -22.35 3.99 -11.16
C GLY A 58 -22.94 2.60 -11.45
N LEU A 59 -24.27 2.41 -11.35
CA LEU A 59 -24.90 1.14 -11.69
C LEU A 59 -25.06 0.96 -13.22
N PRO A 60 -24.77 -0.23 -13.76
CA PRO A 60 -25.09 -0.57 -15.15
C PRO A 60 -26.60 -0.53 -15.40
N ALA A 61 -27.00 0.01 -16.55
CA ALA A 61 -28.41 0.04 -16.96
C ALA A 61 -29.07 -1.36 -16.97
N ALA A 62 -28.28 -2.38 -17.29
CA ALA A 62 -28.70 -3.78 -17.31
C ALA A 62 -29.11 -4.34 -15.93
N VAL A 63 -28.66 -3.74 -14.82
CA VAL A 63 -29.06 -4.18 -13.46
C VAL A 63 -29.95 -3.15 -12.76
N ALA A 64 -29.94 -1.90 -13.24
CA ALA A 64 -30.72 -0.80 -12.67
C ALA A 64 -32.24 -1.03 -12.75
N HIS A 65 -32.72 -1.85 -13.69
CA HIS A 65 -34.14 -2.16 -13.85
C HIS A 65 -34.70 -3.08 -12.74
N SER A 66 -33.84 -3.69 -11.91
CA SER A 66 -34.24 -4.60 -10.85
C SER A 66 -33.49 -4.30 -9.56
N ALA A 67 -34.24 -3.97 -8.50
CA ALA A 67 -33.65 -3.64 -7.20
C ALA A 67 -32.84 -4.81 -6.60
N SER A 68 -33.23 -6.06 -6.84
CA SER A 68 -32.46 -7.22 -6.39
C SER A 68 -31.18 -7.40 -7.20
N ALA A 69 -31.24 -7.27 -8.53
CA ALA A 69 -30.06 -7.35 -9.40
C ALA A 69 -29.05 -6.25 -9.09
N SER A 70 -29.53 -5.02 -8.88
CA SER A 70 -28.73 -3.88 -8.44
C SER A 70 -27.98 -4.16 -7.14
N ARG A 71 -28.65 -4.70 -6.12
CA ARG A 71 -28.00 -5.03 -4.83
C ARG A 71 -26.94 -6.12 -4.97
N GLN A 72 -27.21 -7.15 -5.77
CA GLN A 72 -26.23 -8.21 -6.00
C GLN A 72 -24.99 -7.68 -6.70
N TRP A 73 -25.18 -6.88 -7.75
CA TRP A 73 -24.07 -6.27 -8.48
C TRP A 73 -23.26 -5.31 -7.61
N VAL A 74 -23.91 -4.44 -6.82
CA VAL A 74 -23.23 -3.53 -5.89
C VAL A 74 -22.42 -4.31 -4.84
N SER A 75 -22.96 -5.40 -4.29
CA SER A 75 -22.24 -6.25 -3.34
C SER A 75 -20.98 -6.87 -3.96
N GLU A 76 -21.07 -7.35 -5.20
CA GLU A 76 -19.93 -7.92 -5.92
C GLU A 76 -18.84 -6.86 -6.18
N GLU A 77 -19.21 -5.69 -6.70
CA GLU A 77 -18.27 -4.59 -6.96
C GLU A 77 -17.57 -4.08 -5.70
N LEU A 78 -18.31 -3.98 -4.59
CA LEU A 78 -17.74 -3.61 -3.30
C LEU A 78 -16.85 -4.73 -2.75
N THR A 79 -17.17 -5.99 -3.00
CA THR A 79 -16.32 -7.12 -2.61
C THR A 79 -14.98 -7.07 -3.35
N GLN A 80 -15.00 -6.95 -4.68
CA GLN A 80 -13.80 -6.80 -5.50
C GLN A 80 -12.98 -5.57 -5.10
N SER A 81 -13.64 -4.43 -4.83
CA SER A 81 -12.94 -3.23 -4.37
C SER A 81 -12.33 -3.40 -2.97
N ALA A 82 -12.98 -4.14 -2.08
CA ALA A 82 -12.47 -4.43 -0.74
C ALA A 82 -11.22 -5.35 -0.77
N GLU A 83 -11.13 -6.27 -1.73
CA GLU A 83 -9.93 -7.08 -1.94
C GLU A 83 -8.69 -6.21 -2.20
N ALA A 84 -8.82 -5.17 -3.03
CA ALA A 84 -7.74 -4.22 -3.28
C ALA A 84 -7.32 -3.46 -2.00
N VAL A 85 -8.28 -3.08 -1.15
CA VAL A 85 -7.99 -2.45 0.16
C VAL A 85 -7.23 -3.43 1.07
N ALA A 86 -7.67 -4.69 1.10
CA ALA A 86 -7.06 -5.74 1.91
C ALA A 86 -5.61 -6.03 1.49
N GLU A 87 -5.33 -6.10 0.17
CA GLU A 87 -3.97 -6.26 -0.35
C GLU A 87 -3.05 -5.11 0.07
N ARG A 88 -3.53 -3.87 -0.05
CA ARG A 88 -2.75 -2.70 0.41
C ARG A 88 -2.56 -2.68 1.93
N GLY A 89 -3.56 -3.14 2.67
CA GLY A 89 -3.46 -3.27 4.13
C GLY A 89 -2.41 -4.28 4.56
N ARG A 90 -2.33 -5.44 3.87
CA ARG A 90 -1.25 -6.42 4.07
C ARG A 90 0.13 -5.80 3.80
N ALA A 91 0.29 -5.11 2.67
CA ALA A 91 1.55 -4.47 2.31
C ALA A 91 1.98 -3.39 3.33
N GLU A 92 1.05 -2.59 3.85
CA GLU A 92 1.36 -1.66 4.96
C GLU A 92 1.80 -2.41 6.22
N GLY A 93 1.08 -3.47 6.59
CA GLY A 93 1.39 -4.31 7.76
C GLY A 93 2.80 -4.91 7.68
N ASP A 94 3.16 -5.48 6.53
CA ASP A 94 4.48 -6.06 6.28
C ASP A 94 5.59 -4.99 6.38
N ALA A 95 5.38 -3.82 5.78
CA ALA A 95 6.33 -2.72 5.85
C ALA A 95 6.51 -2.20 7.29
N TRP A 96 5.45 -2.18 8.09
CA TRP A 96 5.50 -1.82 9.50
C TRP A 96 6.25 -2.84 10.34
N LEU A 97 5.97 -4.14 10.16
CA LEU A 97 6.67 -5.24 10.84
C LEU A 97 8.16 -5.26 10.49
N ALA A 98 8.52 -5.10 9.21
CA ALA A 98 9.91 -5.01 8.78
C ALA A 98 10.63 -3.80 9.42
N GLY A 99 9.94 -2.67 9.54
CA GLY A 99 10.45 -1.49 10.24
C GLY A 99 10.68 -1.72 11.73
N LEU A 100 9.79 -2.45 12.40
CA LEU A 100 9.95 -2.83 13.81
C LEU A 100 11.14 -3.76 14.01
N GLY A 101 11.26 -4.82 13.20
CA GLY A 101 12.35 -5.78 13.30
C GLY A 101 13.74 -5.13 13.23
N ARG A 102 13.90 -4.13 12.35
CA ARG A 102 15.14 -3.33 12.28
C ARG A 102 15.43 -2.56 13.56
N ARG A 103 14.41 -1.97 14.18
CA ARG A 103 14.58 -1.20 15.42
C ARG A 103 14.91 -2.10 16.61
N THR A 104 14.34 -3.29 16.68
CA THR A 104 14.56 -4.23 17.77
C THR A 104 15.87 -4.99 17.66
N ALA A 105 16.33 -5.30 16.43
CA ALA A 105 17.62 -5.97 16.21
C ALA A 105 18.84 -5.03 16.29
N ALA A 106 18.61 -3.71 16.30
CA ALA A 106 19.65 -2.69 16.45
C ALA A 106 19.92 -2.29 17.92
N VAL A 107 19.26 -2.94 18.88
CA VAL A 107 19.42 -2.74 20.33
C VAL A 107 20.21 -3.90 20.94
#